data_AF-C9L7C0-F1
#
_entry.id   AF-C9L7C0-F1
#
_cell.length_a   1.000
_cell.length_b   1.000
_cell.length_c   1.000
_cell.angle_alpha   90.00
_cell.angle_beta   90.00
_cell.angle_gamma   90.00
#
_symmetry.space_group_name_H-M   'P 1'
#
loop_
_entity.id
_entity.type
_entity.pdbx_description
1 polymer ?
#
loop_
_entity_poly.entity_id
_entity_poly.type
_entity_poly.pdbx_seq_one_letter_code
_entity_poly.pdbx_strand_id
1 'polypeptide(L)'
;MVDFIKFTKHACAGSSKLKATTAGHIYNILIEQDLDNGSVVAKGDYVKPEVYKAKDSTGFAGKIVDVAANGNFYVEVEDPGDAVLLLQVPMIYEEYTTAMQHESNFYNANGDIVRGYELYKGDIFELSKEGFEGTPEKGKSVTINSKKVKVED
;
A
#
# COMPACT_ATOMS: atom_id res chain seq x y z
N MET A 1 -4.97 -2.14 34.91
CA MET A 1 -4.84 -1.25 33.74
C MET A 1 -5.84 -1.74 32.72
N VAL A 2 -6.76 -0.91 32.27
CA VAL A 2 -7.86 -1.37 31.42
C VAL A 2 -7.47 -1.16 29.96
N ASP A 3 -7.41 -2.25 29.20
CA ASP A 3 -7.11 -2.34 27.77
C ASP A 3 -8.23 -1.74 26.90
N PHE A 4 -8.61 -0.47 27.13
CA PHE A 4 -9.72 0.14 26.40
C PHE A 4 -9.37 0.62 24.98
N ILE A 5 -8.10 0.63 24.59
CA ILE A 5 -7.70 1.01 23.23
C ILE A 5 -6.75 -0.03 22.65
N LYS A 6 -7.29 -0.94 21.84
CA LYS A 6 -6.49 -1.76 20.92
C LYS A 6 -6.23 -0.92 19.68
N PHE A 7 -5.10 -0.21 19.65
CA PHE A 7 -4.59 0.34 18.40
C PHE A 7 -4.07 -0.81 17.55
N THR A 8 -4.83 -1.24 16.55
CA THR A 8 -4.32 -2.12 15.50
C THR A 8 -3.35 -1.29 14.67
N LYS A 9 -2.07 -1.68 14.65
CA LYS A 9 -1.07 -0.98 13.85
C LYS A 9 -1.24 -1.40 12.38
N HIS A 10 -1.83 -0.52 11.59
CA HIS A 10 -2.01 -0.67 10.14
C HIS A 10 -0.73 -0.33 9.39
N ALA A 11 -0.61 -0.84 8.17
CA ALA A 11 0.54 -0.54 7.32
C ALA A 11 0.49 0.90 6.80
N CYS A 12 1.67 1.52 6.70
CA CYS A 12 1.86 2.82 6.06
C CYS A 12 2.71 2.65 4.79
N ALA A 13 2.41 3.44 3.76
CA ALA A 13 3.18 3.44 2.52
C ALA A 13 3.52 4.86 2.05
N GLY A 14 4.67 5.00 1.39
CA GLY A 14 5.18 6.25 0.82
C GLY A 14 5.38 6.18 -0.69
N SER A 15 5.02 7.25 -1.40
CA SER A 15 5.00 7.33 -2.88
C SER A 15 6.10 8.20 -3.49
N SER A 16 7.16 8.51 -2.73
CA SER A 16 8.18 9.51 -3.09
C SER A 16 8.91 9.24 -4.41
N LYS A 17 8.98 7.98 -4.86
CA LYS A 17 9.63 7.58 -6.12
C LYS A 17 8.74 6.68 -6.99
N LEU A 18 7.51 7.14 -7.24
CA LEU A 18 6.59 6.50 -8.17
C LEU A 18 6.43 7.34 -9.44
N LYS A 19 6.67 6.75 -10.61
CA LYS A 19 6.49 7.43 -11.91
C LYS A 19 5.10 8.03 -12.05
N ALA A 20 4.06 7.33 -11.61
CA ALA A 20 2.66 7.78 -11.66
C ALA A 20 2.40 9.14 -10.98
N THR A 21 3.27 9.60 -10.08
CA THR A 21 3.18 10.95 -9.48
C THR A 21 3.57 12.08 -10.44
N THR A 22 4.22 11.75 -11.55
CA THR A 22 4.68 12.69 -12.58
C THR A 22 4.08 12.38 -13.95
N ALA A 23 3.98 11.10 -14.32
CA ALA A 23 3.44 10.60 -15.57
C ALA A 23 2.92 9.16 -15.41
N GLY A 24 1.75 8.86 -15.97
CA GLY A 24 1.09 7.55 -15.84
C GLY A 24 -0.32 7.70 -15.27
N HIS A 25 -0.83 6.65 -14.66
CA HIS A 25 -2.19 6.64 -14.12
C HIS A 25 -2.23 6.56 -12.59
N ILE A 26 -3.11 7.38 -12.02
CA ILE A 26 -3.65 7.21 -10.67
C ILE A 26 -5.13 6.89 -10.85
N TYR A 27 -5.52 5.68 -10.49
CA TYR A 27 -6.89 5.21 -10.61
C TYR A 27 -7.68 5.45 -9.32
N ASN A 28 -9.00 5.65 -9.44
CA ASN A 28 -9.91 5.54 -8.30
C ASN A 28 -10.34 4.08 -8.18
N ILE A 29 -9.87 3.39 -7.16
CA ILE A 29 -10.12 1.96 -6.93
C ILE A 29 -11.15 1.81 -5.82
N LEU A 30 -12.31 1.24 -6.14
CA LEU A 30 -13.32 0.80 -5.17
C LEU A 30 -12.84 -0.50 -4.52
N ILE A 31 -12.66 -0.49 -3.20
CA ILE A 31 -12.31 -1.68 -2.42
C ILE A 31 -13.56 -2.33 -1.85
N GLU A 32 -13.67 -3.66 -1.95
CA GLU A 32 -14.83 -4.45 -1.49
C GLU A 32 -14.52 -5.26 -0.21
N GLN A 33 -13.40 -4.93 0.44
CA GLN A 33 -12.91 -5.47 1.70
C GLN A 33 -12.00 -4.42 2.36
N ASP A 34 -11.78 -4.52 3.67
CA ASP A 34 -10.82 -3.66 4.36
C ASP A 34 -9.40 -3.94 3.83
N LEU A 35 -8.65 -2.88 3.53
CA LEU A 35 -7.28 -2.96 3.02
C LEU A 35 -6.38 -1.92 3.67
N ASP A 36 -5.19 -2.37 4.07
CA ASP A 36 -4.17 -1.47 4.58
C ASP A 36 -3.62 -0.57 3.46
N ASN A 37 -3.10 0.58 3.86
CA ASN A 37 -2.32 1.42 2.97
C ASN A 37 -1.05 0.67 2.53
N GLY A 38 -0.70 0.73 1.25
CA GLY A 38 0.39 -0.07 0.69
C GLY A 38 0.00 -1.48 0.22
N SER A 39 -1.28 -1.85 0.32
CA SER A 39 -1.79 -3.04 -0.37
C SER A 39 -1.59 -2.90 -1.88
N VAL A 40 -1.30 -4.00 -2.56
CA VAL A 40 -1.10 -4.04 -4.01
C VAL A 40 -2.20 -4.85 -4.65
N VAL A 41 -2.94 -4.22 -5.56
CA VAL A 41 -4.05 -4.81 -6.29
C VAL A 41 -3.77 -4.70 -7.79
N ALA A 42 -4.71 -5.14 -8.61
CA ALA A 42 -4.74 -4.74 -10.00
C ALA A 42 -6.06 -4.06 -10.34
N LYS A 43 -6.08 -3.31 -11.45
CA LYS A 43 -7.28 -2.62 -11.92
C LYS A 43 -8.31 -3.63 -12.42
N GLY A 44 -9.47 -3.66 -11.78
CA GLY A 44 -10.60 -4.51 -12.13
C GLY A 44 -11.62 -3.82 -13.03
N ASP A 45 -12.87 -4.29 -12.91
CA ASP A 45 -13.99 -3.87 -13.74
C ASP A 45 -14.32 -2.38 -13.57
N TYR A 46 -14.73 -1.73 -14.66
CA TYR A 46 -15.27 -0.38 -14.62
C TYR A 46 -16.63 -0.36 -13.89
N VAL A 47 -16.79 0.57 -12.96
CA VAL A 47 -18.03 0.73 -12.18
C VAL A 47 -18.83 1.93 -12.66
N LYS A 48 -18.16 3.09 -12.72
CA LYS A 48 -18.73 4.39 -13.09
C LYS A 48 -17.57 5.31 -13.51
N PRO A 49 -17.83 6.52 -14.04
CA PRO A 49 -16.76 7.38 -14.55
C PRO A 49 -15.59 7.48 -13.58
N GLU A 50 -14.40 7.13 -14.08
CA GLU A 50 -13.12 7.13 -13.38
C GLU A 50 -12.96 6.13 -12.21
N VAL A 51 -13.94 5.28 -11.91
CA VAL A 51 -13.92 4.32 -10.80
C VAL A 51 -13.89 2.88 -11.30
N TYR A 52 -12.96 2.10 -10.75
CA TYR A 52 -12.74 0.69 -11.07
C TYR A 52 -12.74 -0.17 -9.81
N LYS A 53 -13.15 -1.43 -9.88
CA LYS A 53 -13.00 -2.37 -8.76
C LYS A 53 -11.53 -2.75 -8.54
N ALA A 54 -11.20 -3.14 -7.31
CA ALA A 54 -9.96 -3.88 -7.05
C ALA A 54 -10.12 -5.34 -7.53
N LYS A 55 -9.10 -5.87 -8.22
CA LYS A 55 -8.93 -7.33 -8.41
C LYS A 55 -7.59 -7.75 -7.81
N ASP A 56 -7.41 -9.05 -7.59
CA ASP A 56 -6.10 -9.56 -7.17
C ASP A 56 -5.07 -9.35 -8.30
N SER A 57 -3.89 -8.86 -7.93
CA SER A 57 -2.76 -8.73 -8.86
C SER A 57 -2.28 -10.12 -9.25
N THR A 58 -2.07 -10.35 -10.54
CA THR A 58 -1.59 -11.64 -11.07
C THR A 58 -0.11 -11.61 -11.43
N GLY A 59 0.46 -10.41 -11.52
CA GLY A 59 1.90 -10.20 -11.59
C GLY A 59 2.35 -9.22 -10.52
N PHE A 60 3.63 -9.33 -10.16
CA PHE A 60 4.48 -8.35 -9.47
C PHE A 60 5.73 -9.09 -9.00
N ALA A 61 6.89 -8.53 -9.28
CA ALA A 61 8.15 -8.91 -8.66
C ALA A 61 8.88 -7.65 -8.22
N GLY A 62 9.40 -7.68 -7.00
CA GLY A 62 10.19 -6.58 -6.47
C GLY A 62 11.28 -7.07 -5.53
N LYS A 63 12.06 -6.12 -5.05
CA LYS A 63 13.17 -6.37 -4.13
C LYS A 63 13.22 -5.31 -3.04
N ILE A 64 13.47 -5.72 -1.81
CA ILE A 64 13.73 -4.81 -0.72
C ILE A 64 15.16 -4.28 -0.88
N VAL A 65 15.33 -3.00 -1.18
CA VAL A 65 16.64 -2.41 -1.52
C VAL A 65 17.29 -1.66 -0.38
N ASP A 66 16.50 -1.13 0.57
CA ASP A 66 17.04 -0.54 1.79
C ASP A 66 16.00 -0.42 2.90
N VAL A 67 16.48 0.02 4.07
CA VAL A 67 15.64 0.37 5.24
C VAL A 67 15.76 1.87 5.50
N ALA A 68 14.62 2.56 5.57
CA ALA A 68 14.52 3.97 5.89
C ALA A 68 14.84 4.25 7.37
N ALA A 69 15.19 5.49 7.70
CA ALA A 69 15.55 5.88 9.06
C ALA A 69 14.40 5.70 10.09
N ASN A 70 13.15 5.70 9.62
CA ASN A 70 11.95 5.43 10.42
C ASN A 70 11.67 3.92 10.62
N GLY A 71 12.49 3.04 10.04
CA GLY A 71 12.34 1.58 10.11
C GLY A 71 11.46 0.96 9.02
N ASN A 72 10.95 1.76 8.08
CA ASN A 72 10.22 1.25 6.91
C ASN A 72 11.19 0.71 5.84
N PHE A 73 10.66 0.03 4.84
CA PHE A 73 11.42 -0.67 3.83
C PHE A 73 11.18 -0.06 2.46
N TYR A 74 12.23 0.14 1.67
CA TYR A 74 12.12 0.53 0.28
C TYR A 74 12.02 -0.70 -0.61
N VAL A 75 10.93 -0.81 -1.34
CA VAL A 75 10.68 -1.89 -2.31
C VAL A 75 10.85 -1.33 -3.71
N GLU A 76 11.85 -1.82 -4.43
CA GLU A 76 12.05 -1.54 -5.85
C GLU A 76 11.24 -2.52 -6.70
N VAL A 77 10.53 -2.01 -7.70
CA VAL A 77 9.74 -2.81 -8.64
C VAL A 77 10.65 -3.34 -9.76
N GLU A 78 10.83 -4.66 -9.83
CA GLU A 78 11.62 -5.33 -10.87
C GLU A 78 10.77 -5.71 -12.09
N ASP A 79 9.54 -6.16 -11.82
CA ASP A 79 8.48 -6.40 -12.81
C ASP A 79 7.13 -5.94 -12.23
N PRO A 80 6.49 -4.90 -12.79
CA PRO A 80 5.22 -4.41 -12.27
C PRO A 80 4.04 -5.34 -12.53
N GLY A 81 4.10 -6.21 -13.56
CA GLY A 81 2.92 -6.97 -13.98
C GLY A 81 1.70 -6.06 -14.21
N ASP A 82 0.58 -6.38 -13.57
CA ASP A 82 -0.65 -5.56 -13.55
C ASP A 82 -0.86 -4.78 -12.24
N ALA A 83 0.21 -4.63 -11.44
CA ALA A 83 0.16 -4.09 -10.09
C ALA A 83 -0.17 -2.60 -10.03
N VAL A 84 -1.02 -2.28 -9.06
CA VAL A 84 -1.46 -0.95 -8.67
C VAL A 84 -1.33 -0.84 -7.14
N LEU A 85 -0.49 0.08 -6.68
CA LEU A 85 -0.28 0.33 -5.25
C LEU A 85 -1.42 1.19 -4.70
N LEU A 86 -2.17 0.68 -3.72
CA LEU A 86 -3.13 1.47 -2.99
C LEU A 86 -2.40 2.38 -2.01
N LEU A 87 -2.50 3.68 -2.23
CA LEU A 87 -1.87 4.67 -1.38
C LEU A 87 -2.77 5.89 -1.23
N GLN A 88 -3.31 6.14 -0.04
CA GLN A 88 -4.11 7.33 0.23
C GLN A 88 -3.50 8.14 1.38
N VAL A 89 -3.58 9.47 1.26
CA VAL A 89 -3.18 10.37 2.33
C VAL A 89 -4.20 10.23 3.47
N PRO A 90 -3.75 10.00 4.71
CA PRO A 90 -4.66 9.89 5.84
C PRO A 90 -5.44 11.19 6.03
N MET A 91 -6.77 11.07 6.12
CA MET A 91 -7.62 12.21 6.46
C MET A 91 -7.63 12.38 7.98
N ILE A 92 -6.91 13.38 8.47
CA ILE A 92 -6.77 13.69 9.89
C ILE A 92 -7.67 14.89 10.23
N TYR A 93 -8.54 14.74 11.22
CA TYR A 93 -9.41 15.82 11.69
C TYR A 93 -8.74 16.64 12.80
N GLU A 94 -8.98 17.95 12.82
CA GLU A 94 -8.37 18.87 13.80
C GLU A 94 -8.69 18.50 15.26
N GLU A 95 -9.85 17.90 15.49
CA GLU A 95 -10.32 17.52 16.84
C GLU A 95 -9.68 16.23 17.37
N TYR A 96 -8.91 15.52 16.53
CA TYR A 96 -8.29 14.25 16.92
C TYR A 96 -7.10 14.47 17.84
N THR A 97 -7.01 13.65 18.90
CA THR A 97 -5.82 13.64 19.77
C THR A 97 -4.58 13.23 18.99
N THR A 98 -3.39 13.67 19.39
CA THR A 98 -2.11 13.30 18.73
C THR A 98 -1.95 11.78 18.54
N ALA A 99 -2.43 10.98 19.50
CA ALA A 99 -2.42 9.53 19.38
C ALA A 99 -3.28 9.01 18.21
N MET A 100 -4.44 9.62 17.96
CA MET A 100 -5.35 9.30 16.84
C MET A 100 -4.81 9.79 15.49
N GLN A 101 -3.92 10.78 15.49
CA GLN A 101 -3.32 11.35 14.27
C GLN A 101 -2.16 10.51 13.71
N HIS A 102 -1.70 9.47 14.41
CA HIS A 102 -0.66 8.58 13.88
C HIS A 102 -1.15 7.83 12.63
N GLU A 103 -0.39 7.92 11.54
CA GLU A 103 -0.72 7.28 10.26
C GLU A 103 -0.93 5.77 10.36
N SER A 104 -0.29 5.11 11.32
CA SER A 104 -0.49 3.68 11.57
C SER A 104 -1.88 3.31 12.10
N ASN A 105 -2.73 4.31 12.41
CA ASN A 105 -4.13 4.09 12.73
C ASN A 105 -5.05 4.28 11.52
N PHE A 106 -4.50 4.71 10.38
CA PHE A 106 -5.24 4.88 9.14
C PHE A 106 -5.41 3.54 8.45
N TYR A 107 -6.64 3.23 8.06
CA TYR A 107 -6.99 2.05 7.28
C TYR A 107 -8.04 2.44 6.24
N ASN A 108 -8.10 1.73 5.11
CA ASN A 108 -9.15 1.91 4.12
C ASN A 108 -10.26 0.89 4.38
N ALA A 109 -11.49 1.37 4.59
CA ALA A 109 -12.63 0.54 4.91
C ALA A 109 -13.31 0.00 3.65
N ASN A 110 -13.95 -1.16 3.76
CA ASN A 110 -14.81 -1.69 2.70
C ASN A 110 -15.82 -0.63 2.18
N GLY A 111 -15.85 -0.44 0.87
CA GLY A 111 -16.69 0.55 0.18
C GLY A 111 -15.97 1.86 -0.14
N ASP A 112 -14.76 2.07 0.39
CA ASP A 112 -13.97 3.26 0.09
C ASP A 112 -13.48 3.26 -1.37
N ILE A 113 -13.33 4.48 -1.90
CA ILE A 113 -12.62 4.74 -3.14
C ILE A 113 -11.23 5.23 -2.76
N VAL A 114 -10.22 4.42 -3.10
CA VAL A 114 -8.82 4.62 -2.73
C VAL A 114 -8.00 4.94 -3.97
N ARG A 115 -7.02 5.84 -3.85
CA ARG A 115 -6.06 6.10 -4.93
C ARG A 115 -5.17 4.88 -5.18
N GLY A 116 -5.18 4.38 -6.41
CA GLY A 116 -4.32 3.31 -6.89
C GLY A 116 -3.27 3.85 -7.86
N TYR A 117 -2.00 3.78 -7.49
CA TYR A 117 -0.87 4.21 -8.31
C TYR A 117 -0.42 3.07 -9.20
N GLU A 118 -0.49 3.25 -10.52
CA GLU A 118 0.11 2.31 -11.46
C GLU A 118 1.62 2.20 -11.20
N LEU A 119 2.11 0.97 -11.04
CA LEU A 119 3.53 0.71 -10.80
C LEU A 119 4.27 0.47 -12.12
N TYR A 120 5.51 0.95 -12.17
CA TYR A 120 6.41 0.76 -13.29
C TYR A 120 7.72 0.13 -12.81
N LYS A 121 8.41 -0.58 -13.71
CA LYS A 121 9.76 -1.07 -13.44
C LYS A 121 10.69 0.08 -13.05
N GLY A 122 11.40 -0.08 -11.94
CA GLY A 122 12.29 0.93 -11.35
C GLY A 122 11.62 1.93 -10.42
N ASP A 123 10.29 1.85 -10.23
CA ASP A 123 9.63 2.57 -9.16
C ASP A 123 10.09 2.05 -7.79
N ILE A 124 10.13 2.94 -6.80
CA ILE A 124 10.43 2.61 -5.41
C ILE A 124 9.33 3.19 -4.53
N PHE A 125 8.64 2.32 -3.80
CA PHE A 125 7.73 2.71 -2.72
C PHE A 125 8.30 2.34 -1.36
N GLU A 126 7.93 3.12 -0.36
CA GLU A 126 8.22 2.83 1.04
C GLU A 126 7.05 2.06 1.64
N LEU A 127 7.31 1.04 2.47
CA LEU A 127 6.29 0.25 3.16
C LEU A 127 6.71 -0.06 4.60
N SER A 128 5.80 0.11 5.55
CA SER A 128 6.05 -0.28 6.94
C SER A 128 6.04 -1.80 7.11
N LYS A 129 6.65 -2.29 8.20
CA LYS A 129 6.76 -3.74 8.47
C LYS A 129 5.41 -4.47 8.41
N GLU A 130 4.34 -3.82 8.85
CA GLU A 130 2.98 -4.35 8.90
C GLU A 130 2.39 -4.63 7.52
N GLY A 131 2.92 -3.98 6.48
CA GLY A 131 2.52 -4.19 5.09
C GLY A 131 3.07 -5.48 4.46
N PHE A 132 3.98 -6.17 5.15
CA PHE A 132 4.58 -7.41 4.66
C PHE A 132 3.91 -8.67 5.22
N GLU A 133 3.83 -9.71 4.40
CA GLU A 133 3.71 -11.10 4.82
C GLU A 133 5.12 -11.72 4.84
N GLY A 134 5.59 -12.15 6.01
CA GLY A 134 6.98 -12.58 6.22
C GLY A 134 7.85 -11.50 6.87
N THR A 135 9.14 -11.79 7.05
CA THR A 135 10.09 -10.86 7.68
C THR A 135 10.81 -10.05 6.61
N PRO A 136 10.52 -8.75 6.46
CA PRO A 136 11.21 -7.92 5.47
C PRO A 136 12.66 -7.68 5.88
N GLU A 137 13.59 -7.92 4.96
CA GLU A 137 15.02 -7.69 5.12
C GLU A 137 15.62 -7.19 3.79
N LYS A 138 16.63 -6.32 3.88
CA LYS A 138 17.34 -5.81 2.71
C LYS A 138 17.90 -6.97 1.88
N GLY A 139 17.66 -6.92 0.58
CA GLY A 139 18.11 -7.91 -0.40
C GLY A 139 17.11 -9.02 -0.70
N LYS A 140 16.04 -9.17 0.10
CA LYS A 140 14.98 -10.16 -0.16
C LYS A 140 14.10 -9.76 -1.34
N SER A 141 13.73 -10.76 -2.14
CA SER A 141 12.72 -10.61 -3.17
C SER A 141 11.32 -10.62 -2.55
N VAL A 142 10.39 -9.96 -3.23
CA VAL A 142 8.99 -9.88 -2.82
C VAL A 142 8.06 -10.14 -4.01
N THR A 143 6.95 -10.78 -3.71
CA THR A 143 5.80 -10.97 -4.62
C THR A 143 4.53 -10.45 -3.93
N ILE A 144 3.36 -10.65 -4.54
CA ILE A 144 2.06 -10.32 -3.94
C ILE A 144 1.30 -11.60 -3.61
N ASN A 145 0.81 -11.69 -2.37
CA ASN A 145 -0.11 -12.72 -1.94
C ASN A 145 -1.34 -12.05 -1.33
N SER A 146 -2.53 -12.35 -1.86
CA SER A 146 -3.80 -11.86 -1.30
C SER A 146 -3.80 -10.34 -1.07
N LYS A 147 -3.27 -9.59 -2.06
CA LYS A 147 -3.11 -8.12 -2.07
C LYS A 147 -2.06 -7.55 -1.10
N LYS A 148 -1.31 -8.40 -0.40
CA LYS A 148 -0.23 -8.02 0.52
C LYS A 148 1.15 -8.30 -0.08
N VAL A 149 2.15 -7.49 0.26
CA VAL A 149 3.53 -7.72 -0.18
C VAL A 149 4.11 -8.90 0.59
N LYS A 150 4.40 -10.01 -0.10
CA LYS A 150 4.95 -11.21 0.50
C LYS A 150 6.45 -11.29 0.27
N VAL A 151 7.21 -11.50 1.34
CA VAL A 151 8.64 -11.79 1.27
C VAL A 151 8.83 -13.23 0.82
N GLU A 152 9.68 -13.44 -0.19
CA GLU A 152 10.05 -14.76 -0.66
C GLU A 152 11.12 -15.40 0.24
N ASP A 153 11.08 -16.73 0.36
CA ASP A 153 11.98 -17.52 1.22
C ASP A 153 13.45 -17.42 0.76
#